data_AF-A0A1H9BH60-F1
#
_entry.id   AF-A0A1H9BH60-F1
#
_cell.length_a   1.000
_cell.length_b   1.000
_cell.length_c   1.000
_cell.angle_alpha   90.00
_cell.angle_beta   90.00
_cell.angle_gamma   90.00
#
_symmetry.space_group_name_H-M   'P 1'
#
loop_
_entity.id
_entity.type
_entity.pdbx_description
1 polymer ?
#
loop_
_entity_poly.entity_id
_entity_poly.type
_entity_poly.pdbx_seq_one_letter_code
_entity_poly.pdbx_strand_id
1 'polypeptide(L)'
;MTEPDTTNSLWFTRRQGQIAGPHPVGLISRYLLLGRLDLKDEVSQDGVAWSPIHEHPQLIPVELWGAHGPEGHLRLLQARLREDERIRDRRQEDGAAHPGGADARSGTDRRRPEPPEVIKFRQQRAALLAESGQRGAARRRWPWMLGGGLVLVLAVLGLLYAASNRPPPLPPPDCLAPAAPGVNWNYCALVGADLRGVDLSGALILSGDLQTARLDQARMVGADLSYANLRQARLLSTDLGGARMIGTRLVSARLTLARLTDADLSHADLRGADLAGADLTGAILDRAIWVDGRTCAVGSVGRCLDPEP
;
A
#
# COMPACT_ATOMS: atom_id res chain seq x y z
N MET A 1 48.78 -15.35 3.64
CA MET A 1 48.19 -14.12 4.18
C MET A 1 46.69 -14.36 4.21
N THR A 2 46.18 -14.80 5.35
CA THR A 2 44.78 -15.20 5.53
C THR A 2 43.92 -13.94 5.56
N GLU A 3 42.94 -13.84 4.65
CA GLU A 3 41.89 -12.82 4.74
C GLU A 3 41.29 -12.85 6.16
N PRO A 4 41.24 -11.71 6.88
CA PRO A 4 40.61 -11.68 8.18
C PRO A 4 39.11 -11.99 7.98
N ASP A 5 38.62 -12.98 8.73
CA ASP A 5 37.22 -13.40 8.77
C ASP A 5 36.36 -12.26 9.36
N THR A 6 36.01 -11.30 8.50
CA THR A 6 35.26 -10.08 8.86
C THR A 6 33.81 -10.39 9.26
N THR A 7 33.34 -11.62 9.01
CA THR A 7 31.97 -12.07 9.25
C THR A 7 31.57 -12.14 10.72
N ASN A 8 32.55 -12.28 11.64
CA ASN A 8 32.29 -12.46 13.07
C ASN A 8 32.68 -11.25 13.93
N SER A 9 32.98 -10.10 13.31
CA SER A 9 33.32 -8.88 14.03
C SER A 9 32.10 -8.30 14.75
N LEU A 10 32.27 -8.03 16.04
CA LEU A 10 31.27 -7.48 16.95
C LEU A 10 31.51 -5.98 17.13
N TRP A 11 30.44 -5.18 17.07
CA TRP A 11 30.51 -3.73 17.05
C TRP A 11 29.50 -3.12 18.02
N PHE A 12 29.93 -2.13 18.79
CA PHE A 12 29.06 -1.23 19.50
C PHE A 12 28.57 -0.12 18.57
N THR A 13 27.34 0.33 18.79
CA THR A 13 26.70 1.43 18.07
C THR A 13 26.39 2.54 19.06
N ARG A 14 26.59 3.79 18.66
CA ARG A 14 26.30 4.98 19.48
C ARG A 14 25.46 5.96 18.69
N ARG A 15 24.32 6.31 19.27
CA ARG A 15 23.35 7.23 18.67
C ARG A 15 22.82 8.17 19.74
N GLN A 16 22.97 9.48 19.51
CA GLN A 16 22.50 10.52 20.46
C GLN A 16 23.01 10.28 21.90
N GLY A 17 24.23 9.77 22.05
CA GLY A 17 24.84 9.46 23.35
C GLY A 17 24.45 8.12 23.97
N GLN A 18 23.51 7.36 23.38
CA GLN A 18 23.17 6.01 23.84
C GLN A 18 24.03 4.96 23.14
N ILE A 19 24.67 4.09 23.92
CA ILE A 19 25.50 2.98 23.43
C ILE A 19 24.70 1.68 23.48
N ALA A 20 24.70 0.92 22.39
CA ALA A 20 24.07 -0.40 22.27
C ALA A 20 25.01 -1.39 21.58
N GLY A 21 24.97 -2.65 22.00
CA GLY A 21 25.81 -3.72 21.46
C GLY A 21 26.46 -4.58 22.55
N PRO A 22 27.43 -5.42 22.18
CA PRO A 22 27.97 -5.58 20.82
C PRO A 22 26.99 -6.27 19.86
N HIS A 23 27.02 -5.88 18.59
CA HIS A 23 26.17 -6.39 17.52
C HIS A 23 27.03 -6.97 16.39
N PRO A 24 26.62 -8.09 15.77
CA PRO A 24 27.28 -8.58 14.56
C PRO A 24 26.99 -7.65 13.39
N VAL A 25 27.89 -7.62 12.41
CA VAL A 25 27.79 -6.78 11.19
C VAL A 25 26.41 -6.88 10.54
N GLY A 26 25.90 -8.10 10.33
CA GLY A 26 24.60 -8.30 9.69
C GLY A 26 23.43 -7.66 10.44
N LEU A 27 23.50 -7.53 11.77
CA LEU A 27 22.47 -6.85 12.55
C LEU A 27 22.54 -5.33 12.42
N ILE A 28 23.76 -4.78 12.32
CA ILE A 28 23.97 -3.34 12.06
C ILE A 28 23.50 -2.98 10.65
N SER A 29 23.85 -3.78 9.63
CA SER A 29 23.38 -3.59 8.26
C SER A 29 21.85 -3.60 8.19
N ARG A 30 21.22 -4.51 8.94
CA ARG A 30 19.76 -4.57 9.07
C ARG A 30 19.18 -3.33 9.75
N TYR A 31 19.81 -2.82 10.80
CA TYR A 31 19.37 -1.59 11.46
C TYR A 31 19.46 -0.38 10.55
N LEU A 32 20.49 -0.30 9.70
CA LEU A 32 20.61 0.73 8.66
C LEU A 32 19.49 0.59 7.61
N LEU A 33 19.21 -0.62 7.12
CA LEU A 33 18.10 -0.87 6.18
C LEU A 33 16.75 -0.40 6.76
N LEU A 34 16.49 -0.73 8.01
CA LEU A 34 15.25 -0.40 8.71
C LEU A 34 15.19 1.04 9.22
N GLY A 35 16.22 1.86 9.00
CA GLY A 35 16.29 3.26 9.46
C GLY A 35 16.39 3.40 11.00
N ARG A 36 16.87 2.36 11.69
CA ARG A 36 17.12 2.36 13.14
C ARG A 36 18.47 2.99 13.49
N LEU A 37 19.41 2.94 12.55
CA LEU A 37 20.67 3.66 12.57
C LEU A 37 20.78 4.50 11.30
N ASP A 38 21.54 5.58 11.38
CA ASP A 38 21.88 6.49 10.29
C ASP A 38 23.39 6.39 9.98
N LEU A 39 23.80 6.74 8.77
CA LEU A 39 25.20 6.69 8.33
C LEU A 39 26.11 7.65 9.11
N LYS A 40 25.53 8.62 9.81
CA LYS A 40 26.23 9.55 10.72
C LYS A 40 26.33 9.05 12.16
N ASP A 41 25.58 8.01 12.52
CA ASP A 41 25.71 7.39 13.85
C ASP A 41 27.08 6.72 13.96
N GLU A 42 27.57 6.52 15.17
CA GLU A 42 28.95 6.08 15.41
C GLU A 42 29.00 4.59 15.75
N VAL A 43 30.12 3.98 15.40
CA VAL A 43 30.43 2.59 15.70
C VAL A 43 31.82 2.47 16.30
N SER A 44 32.01 1.43 17.09
CA SER A 44 33.27 1.12 17.77
C SER A 44 33.40 -0.39 17.97
N GLN A 45 34.60 -0.94 17.75
CA GLN A 45 34.88 -2.35 18.06
C GLN A 45 35.30 -2.55 19.52
N ASP A 46 35.94 -1.54 20.12
CA ASP A 46 36.53 -1.60 21.46
C ASP A 46 35.69 -0.84 22.53
N GLY A 47 34.68 -0.10 22.10
CA GLY A 47 33.84 0.76 22.96
C GLY A 47 34.50 2.09 23.35
N VAL A 48 35.72 2.36 22.87
CA VAL A 48 36.54 3.52 23.26
C VAL A 48 36.78 4.43 22.06
N ALA A 49 37.19 3.88 20.92
CA ALA A 49 37.42 4.61 19.68
C ALA A 49 36.13 4.60 18.83
N TRP A 50 35.55 5.78 18.63
CA TRP A 50 34.29 5.95 17.91
C TRP A 50 34.54 6.61 16.57
N SER A 51 33.92 6.07 15.54
CA SER A 51 33.97 6.61 14.17
C SER A 51 32.59 6.47 13.52
N PRO A 52 32.21 7.39 12.62
CA PRO A 52 30.89 7.35 12.00
C PRO A 52 30.75 6.16 11.04
N ILE A 53 29.54 5.62 10.93
CA ILE A 53 29.24 4.40 10.15
C ILE A 53 29.61 4.54 8.66
N HIS A 54 29.52 5.73 8.07
CA HIS A 54 29.88 5.93 6.66
C HIS A 54 31.37 5.69 6.36
N GLU A 55 32.25 5.73 7.37
CA GLU A 55 33.67 5.40 7.22
C GLU A 55 33.93 3.88 7.20
N HIS A 56 32.89 3.06 7.42
CA HIS A 56 32.96 1.60 7.47
C HIS A 56 32.08 0.95 6.40
N PRO A 57 32.51 0.90 5.12
CA PRO A 57 31.72 0.35 4.02
C PRO A 57 31.23 -1.08 4.26
N GLN A 58 31.97 -1.89 5.03
CA GLN A 58 31.62 -3.26 5.39
C GLN A 58 30.35 -3.38 6.24
N LEU A 59 29.92 -2.31 6.92
CA LEU A 59 28.69 -2.29 7.71
C LEU A 59 27.48 -1.86 6.88
N ILE A 60 27.72 -1.19 5.75
CA ILE A 60 26.69 -0.54 4.95
C ILE A 60 26.13 -1.54 3.93
N PRO A 61 24.84 -1.90 4.02
CA PRO A 61 24.20 -2.77 3.05
C PRO A 61 24.26 -2.15 1.64
N VAL A 62 24.52 -2.99 0.63
CA VAL A 62 24.67 -2.56 -0.77
C VAL A 62 23.41 -1.86 -1.30
N GLU A 63 22.25 -2.16 -0.73
CA GLU A 63 20.96 -1.56 -1.09
C GLU A 63 20.84 -0.09 -0.68
N LEU A 64 21.70 0.41 0.21
CA LEU A 64 21.80 1.84 0.50
C LEU A 64 22.65 2.58 -0.54
N TRP A 65 23.49 1.87 -1.29
CA TRP A 65 24.39 2.48 -2.28
C TRP A 65 23.57 2.79 -3.53
N GLY A 66 23.43 4.08 -3.85
CA GLY A 66 22.65 4.53 -5.01
C GLY A 66 21.14 4.63 -4.80
N ALA A 67 20.65 4.62 -3.55
CA ALA A 67 19.22 4.77 -3.21
C ALA A 67 18.60 6.12 -3.63
N HIS A 68 19.40 7.07 -4.12
CA HIS A 68 18.96 8.40 -4.57
C HIS A 68 18.29 8.39 -5.96
N GLY A 69 18.42 7.30 -6.74
CA GLY A 69 17.73 7.11 -8.02
C GLY A 69 16.43 6.31 -7.88
N PRO A 70 15.49 6.40 -8.85
CA PRO A 70 14.21 5.69 -8.80
C PRO A 70 14.35 4.17 -8.68
N GLU A 71 15.33 3.57 -9.37
CA GLU A 71 15.63 2.13 -9.24
C GLU A 71 16.27 1.76 -7.89
N GLY A 72 17.16 2.61 -7.37
CA GLY A 72 17.80 2.40 -6.07
C GLY A 72 16.80 2.50 -4.92
N HIS A 73 15.85 3.43 -5.03
CA HIS A 73 14.77 3.57 -4.07
C HIS A 73 13.88 2.32 -4.02
N LEU A 74 13.52 1.76 -5.18
CA LEU A 74 12.75 0.52 -5.26
C LEU A 74 13.51 -0.68 -4.66
N ARG A 75 14.81 -0.80 -4.93
CA ARG A 75 15.65 -1.86 -4.33
C ARG A 75 15.68 -1.75 -2.80
N LEU A 76 15.85 -0.54 -2.28
CA LEU A 76 15.82 -0.30 -0.84
C LEU A 76 14.45 -0.61 -0.22
N LEU A 77 13.34 -0.25 -0.89
CA LEU A 77 11.99 -0.59 -0.46
C LEU A 77 11.74 -2.10 -0.43
N GLN A 78 12.18 -2.82 -1.46
CA GLN A 78 12.07 -4.29 -1.51
C GLN A 78 12.89 -4.95 -0.40
N ALA A 79 14.10 -4.46 -0.12
CA ALA A 79 14.93 -4.99 0.97
C ALA A 79 14.27 -4.78 2.34
N ARG A 80 13.65 -3.61 2.56
CA ARG A 80 12.89 -3.32 3.78
C ARG A 80 11.68 -4.25 3.97
N LEU A 81 10.94 -4.53 2.89
CA LEU A 81 9.77 -5.42 2.94
C LEU A 81 10.16 -6.86 3.31
N ARG A 82 11.19 -7.41 2.68
CA ARG A 82 11.70 -8.77 2.99
C ARG A 82 12.10 -8.90 4.46
N GLU A 83 12.64 -7.83 5.03
CA GLU A 83 13.09 -7.84 6.41
C GLU A 83 11.94 -7.71 7.43
N ASP A 84 10.84 -7.05 7.05
CA ASP A 84 9.60 -7.01 7.85
C ASP A 84 8.87 -8.37 7.83
N GLU A 85 8.85 -9.06 6.69
CA GLU A 85 8.29 -10.42 6.56
C GLU A 85 9.01 -11.42 7.48
N ARG A 86 10.35 -11.43 7.49
CA ARG A 86 11.14 -12.28 8.39
C ARG A 86 10.86 -12.05 9.87
N ILE A 87 10.47 -10.83 10.27
CA ILE A 87 10.10 -10.53 11.67
C ILE A 87 8.75 -11.15 11.99
N ARG A 88 7.82 -11.23 11.03
CA ARG A 88 6.50 -11.82 11.23
C ARG A 88 6.60 -13.33 11.40
N ASP A 89 7.36 -14.00 10.55
CA ASP A 89 7.56 -15.45 10.65
C ASP A 89 8.16 -15.82 12.00
N ARG A 90 9.19 -15.08 12.45
CA ARG A 90 9.82 -15.32 13.76
C ARG A 90 8.86 -15.07 14.94
N ARG A 91 7.97 -14.07 14.85
CA ARG A 91 6.93 -13.82 15.88
C ARG A 91 5.85 -14.90 15.89
N GLN A 92 5.57 -15.50 14.73
CA GLN A 92 4.59 -16.56 14.59
C GLN A 92 5.15 -17.90 15.10
N GLU A 93 6.45 -18.14 14.91
CA GLU A 93 7.18 -19.26 15.51
C GLU A 93 7.36 -19.09 17.03
N ASP A 94 7.81 -17.93 17.51
CA ASP A 94 8.00 -17.64 18.94
C ASP A 94 6.66 -17.59 19.70
N GLY A 95 5.58 -17.19 19.04
CA GLY A 95 4.23 -17.12 19.61
C GLY A 95 3.55 -18.49 19.79
N ALA A 96 4.07 -19.55 19.17
CA ALA A 96 3.55 -20.90 19.30
C ALA A 96 4.22 -21.71 20.43
N ALA A 97 5.25 -21.17 21.08
CA ALA A 97 6.11 -21.93 21.98
C ALA A 97 6.38 -21.29 23.36
N HIS A 98 5.40 -20.66 24.02
CA HIS A 98 5.40 -20.54 25.51
C HIS A 98 4.09 -19.93 26.06
N PRO A 99 3.25 -20.68 26.80
CA PRO A 99 2.18 -20.12 27.61
C PRO A 99 2.74 -19.82 29.01
N GLY A 100 3.35 -18.65 29.19
CA GLY A 100 3.81 -18.19 30.50
C GLY A 100 4.98 -17.23 30.41
N GLY A 101 4.69 -15.93 30.42
CA GLY A 101 5.71 -14.88 30.38
C GLY A 101 5.17 -13.56 29.86
N ALA A 102 4.06 -13.10 30.41
CA ALA A 102 3.78 -11.67 30.42
C ALA A 102 4.82 -11.00 31.33
N ASP A 103 5.23 -9.78 30.97
CA ASP A 103 6.06 -8.88 31.77
C ASP A 103 7.58 -9.06 31.71
N ALA A 104 8.18 -8.82 30.53
CA ALA A 104 9.50 -8.19 30.43
C ALA A 104 9.81 -7.74 29.00
N ARG A 105 9.23 -6.64 28.51
CA ARG A 105 9.82 -5.93 27.35
C ARG A 105 9.84 -4.41 27.57
N SER A 106 11.08 -3.93 27.61
CA SER A 106 11.57 -2.57 27.83
C SER A 106 10.84 -1.49 27.02
N GLY A 107 10.54 -0.39 27.69
CA GLY A 107 9.79 0.78 27.20
C GLY A 107 10.50 1.69 26.19
N THR A 108 11.40 1.16 25.35
CA THR A 108 12.05 1.91 24.26
C THR A 108 11.43 1.65 22.88
N ASP A 109 10.46 0.72 22.77
CA ASP A 109 9.70 0.46 21.54
C ASP A 109 8.46 1.38 21.44
N ARG A 110 8.67 2.69 21.49
CA ARG A 110 7.64 3.63 21.00
C ARG A 110 8.00 4.01 19.57
N ARG A 111 7.54 3.19 18.62
CA ARG A 111 7.08 3.74 17.32
C ARG A 111 6.27 4.99 17.64
N ARG A 112 6.41 6.05 16.83
CA ARG A 112 5.39 7.12 16.86
C ARG A 112 4.03 6.42 16.85
N PRO A 113 3.14 6.69 17.81
CA PRO A 113 1.82 6.10 17.78
C PRO A 113 1.26 6.42 16.41
N GLU A 114 0.99 5.37 15.64
CA GLU A 114 0.34 5.53 14.35
C GLU A 114 -0.96 6.29 14.62
N PRO A 115 -1.26 7.35 13.85
CA PRO A 115 -2.51 8.07 14.02
C PRO A 115 -3.67 7.05 14.08
N PRO A 116 -4.66 7.23 14.96
CA PRO A 116 -5.77 6.28 15.11
C PRO A 116 -6.43 5.91 13.77
N GLU A 117 -6.43 6.85 12.83
CA GLU A 117 -6.86 6.69 11.44
C GLU A 117 -6.07 5.63 10.67
N VAL A 118 -4.75 5.58 10.82
CA VAL A 118 -3.86 4.62 10.14
C VAL A 118 -4.04 3.21 10.70
N ILE A 119 -4.26 3.10 12.01
CA ILE A 119 -4.55 1.82 12.68
C ILE A 119 -5.91 1.29 12.21
N LYS A 120 -6.93 2.16 12.22
CA LYS A 120 -8.29 1.85 11.73
C LYS A 120 -8.27 1.42 10.26
N PHE A 121 -7.51 2.14 9.43
CA PHE A 121 -7.32 1.85 8.01
C PHE A 121 -6.66 0.48 7.77
N ARG A 122 -5.63 0.12 8.56
CA ARG A 122 -4.99 -1.20 8.48
C ARG A 122 -5.94 -2.33 8.89
N GLN A 123 -6.71 -2.14 9.95
CA GLN A 123 -7.68 -3.12 10.42
C GLN A 123 -8.82 -3.33 9.41
N GLN A 124 -9.32 -2.24 8.82
CA GLN A 124 -10.33 -2.31 7.75
C GLN A 124 -9.79 -3.02 6.50
N ARG A 125 -8.55 -2.73 6.09
CA ARG A 125 -7.86 -3.43 5.00
C ARG A 125 -7.77 -4.94 5.26
N ALA A 126 -7.42 -5.36 6.47
CA ALA A 126 -7.32 -6.77 6.82
C ALA A 126 -8.68 -7.48 6.81
N ALA A 127 -9.73 -6.82 7.33
CA ALA A 127 -11.09 -7.37 7.34
C ALA A 127 -11.66 -7.53 5.93
N LEU A 128 -11.47 -6.54 5.05
CA LEU A 128 -11.93 -6.60 3.66
C LEU A 128 -11.24 -7.70 2.85
N LEU A 129 -9.94 -7.91 3.07
CA LEU A 129 -9.20 -9.02 2.45
C LEU A 129 -9.73 -10.37 2.94
N ALA A 130 -10.05 -10.49 4.24
CA ALA A 130 -10.65 -11.70 4.80
C ALA A 130 -12.06 -11.99 4.24
N GLU A 131 -12.90 -10.96 4.06
CA GLU A 131 -14.24 -11.12 3.47
C GLU A 131 -14.19 -11.44 1.97
N SER A 132 -13.24 -10.86 1.23
CA SER A 132 -13.06 -11.14 -0.20
C SER A 132 -12.64 -12.59 -0.48
N GLY A 133 -11.90 -13.21 0.46
CA GLY A 133 -11.54 -14.62 0.40
C GLY A 133 -12.68 -15.59 0.79
N GLN A 134 -13.76 -15.11 1.42
CA GLN A 134 -14.82 -15.97 1.96
C GLN A 134 -16.08 -16.09 1.09
N ARG A 135 -16.22 -15.31 0.01
CA ARG A 135 -17.37 -15.43 -0.92
C ARG A 135 -17.38 -16.71 -1.78
N GLY A 136 -16.45 -17.64 -1.55
CA GLY A 136 -16.32 -18.88 -2.31
C GLY A 136 -16.59 -20.18 -1.54
N ALA A 137 -17.53 -20.27 -0.59
CA ALA A 137 -17.82 -21.59 0.02
C ALA A 137 -19.17 -21.75 0.75
N ALA A 138 -20.31 -21.38 0.15
CA ALA A 138 -21.62 -21.83 0.66
C ALA A 138 -22.06 -23.12 -0.03
N ARG A 139 -21.35 -24.23 0.25
CA ARG A 139 -21.65 -25.56 -0.33
C ARG A 139 -22.77 -26.24 0.47
N ARG A 140 -24.03 -25.94 0.13
CA ARG A 140 -25.21 -26.65 0.66
C ARG A 140 -25.11 -28.14 0.31
N ARG A 141 -25.07 -29.00 1.34
CA ARG A 141 -25.08 -30.46 1.21
C ARG A 141 -26.47 -30.93 0.77
N TRP A 142 -26.59 -31.42 -0.47
CA TRP A 142 -27.75 -32.18 -0.94
C TRP A 142 -27.41 -33.68 -0.85
N PRO A 143 -28.30 -34.56 -0.35
CA PRO A 143 -28.00 -35.97 -0.20
C PRO A 143 -28.10 -36.67 -1.56
N TRP A 144 -27.15 -37.56 -1.81
CA TRP A 144 -26.97 -38.28 -3.07
C TRP A 144 -27.97 -39.41 -3.14
N MET A 145 -28.75 -39.53 -4.21
CA MET A 145 -29.05 -40.83 -4.85
C MET A 145 -29.39 -40.63 -6.33
N LEU A 146 -28.75 -41.46 -7.18
CA LEU A 146 -28.99 -41.73 -8.60
C LEU A 146 -28.54 -40.67 -9.63
N GLY A 147 -27.26 -40.72 -10.04
CA GLY A 147 -26.80 -39.98 -11.24
C GLY A 147 -25.29 -39.73 -11.37
N GLY A 148 -24.42 -40.61 -10.87
CA GLY A 148 -22.97 -40.36 -10.79
C GLY A 148 -22.28 -39.97 -12.11
N GLY A 149 -22.74 -40.50 -13.25
CA GLY A 149 -22.18 -40.15 -14.57
C GLY A 149 -22.56 -38.75 -15.05
N LEU A 150 -23.85 -38.39 -14.97
CA LEU A 150 -24.35 -37.09 -15.44
C LEU A 150 -23.82 -35.93 -14.58
N VAL A 151 -23.73 -36.12 -13.26
CA VAL A 151 -23.19 -35.10 -12.35
C VAL A 151 -21.71 -34.85 -12.61
N LEU A 152 -20.94 -35.90 -12.93
CA LEU A 152 -19.52 -35.79 -13.24
C LEU A 152 -19.30 -35.13 -14.61
N VAL A 153 -20.13 -35.46 -15.61
CA VAL A 153 -20.15 -34.80 -16.92
C VAL A 153 -20.54 -33.33 -16.80
N LEU A 154 -21.56 -32.98 -16.02
CA LEU A 154 -21.95 -31.59 -15.77
C LEU A 154 -20.91 -30.84 -14.94
N ALA A 155 -20.23 -31.51 -14.00
CA ALA A 155 -19.13 -30.91 -13.24
C ALA A 155 -17.91 -30.67 -14.14
N VAL A 156 -17.60 -31.59 -15.06
CA VAL A 156 -16.52 -31.43 -16.04
C VAL A 156 -16.88 -30.36 -17.06
N LEU A 157 -18.10 -30.35 -17.60
CA LEU A 157 -18.61 -29.29 -18.48
C LEU A 157 -18.62 -27.94 -17.75
N GLY A 158 -19.02 -27.91 -16.47
CA GLY A 158 -18.98 -26.72 -15.63
C GLY A 158 -17.56 -26.24 -15.36
N LEU A 159 -16.61 -27.16 -15.14
CA LEU A 159 -15.18 -26.85 -15.01
C LEU A 159 -14.58 -26.37 -16.34
N LEU A 160 -14.96 -26.98 -17.46
CA LEU A 160 -14.54 -26.57 -18.80
C LEU A 160 -15.11 -25.21 -19.17
N TYR A 161 -16.38 -24.95 -18.85
CA TYR A 161 -17.03 -23.65 -19.02
C TYR A 161 -16.38 -22.58 -18.11
N ALA A 162 -16.09 -22.95 -16.85
CA ALA A 162 -15.38 -22.08 -15.93
C ALA A 162 -13.91 -21.89 -16.32
N ALA A 163 -13.31 -22.80 -17.08
CA ALA A 163 -11.95 -22.67 -17.63
C ALA A 163 -11.95 -21.85 -18.92
N SER A 164 -12.98 -21.97 -19.77
CA SER A 164 -13.14 -21.21 -21.01
C SER A 164 -13.49 -19.75 -20.77
N ASN A 165 -14.22 -19.47 -19.68
CA ASN A 165 -14.70 -18.13 -19.35
C ASN A 165 -13.90 -17.48 -18.21
N ARG A 166 -12.67 -17.95 -17.94
CA ARG A 166 -11.79 -17.17 -17.06
C ARG A 166 -11.44 -15.89 -17.82
N PRO A 167 -11.73 -14.70 -17.25
CA PRO A 167 -11.19 -13.48 -17.82
C PRO A 167 -9.67 -13.66 -17.92
N PRO A 168 -9.05 -13.20 -19.02
CA PRO A 168 -7.60 -13.28 -19.14
C PRO A 168 -6.98 -12.66 -17.89
N PRO A 169 -5.91 -13.26 -17.34
CA PRO A 169 -5.20 -12.66 -16.23
C PRO A 169 -4.82 -11.24 -16.64
N LEU A 170 -5.08 -10.25 -15.77
CA LEU A 170 -4.77 -8.86 -16.06
C LEU A 170 -3.30 -8.77 -16.48
N PRO A 171 -2.97 -8.04 -17.57
CA PRO A 171 -1.59 -7.85 -17.97
C PRO A 171 -0.82 -7.24 -16.79
N PRO A 172 0.48 -7.53 -16.63
CA PRO A 172 1.29 -6.92 -15.58
C PRO A 172 1.23 -5.39 -15.70
N PRO A 173 1.42 -4.65 -14.59
CA PRO A 173 1.51 -3.20 -14.65
C PRO A 173 2.64 -2.74 -15.58
N ASP A 174 2.34 -1.81 -16.48
CA ASP A 174 3.28 -1.25 -17.45
C ASP A 174 3.23 0.27 -17.41
N CYS A 175 4.16 0.88 -16.68
CA CYS A 175 4.22 2.33 -16.51
C CYS A 175 4.66 3.10 -17.77
N LEU A 176 5.16 2.41 -18.79
CA LEU A 176 5.55 3.00 -20.07
C LEU A 176 4.46 2.86 -21.14
N ALA A 177 3.41 2.06 -20.86
CA ALA A 177 2.28 1.94 -21.75
C ALA A 177 1.64 3.32 -21.98
N PRO A 178 1.29 3.65 -23.24
CA PRO A 178 0.61 4.91 -23.55
C PRO A 178 -0.78 4.96 -22.91
N ALA A 179 -1.30 6.18 -22.71
CA ALA A 179 -2.65 6.39 -22.20
C ALA A 179 -3.68 5.73 -23.13
N ALA A 180 -4.40 4.75 -22.60
CA ALA A 180 -5.43 4.02 -23.32
C ALA A 180 -6.49 3.44 -22.36
N PRO A 181 -7.70 3.12 -22.86
CA PRO A 181 -8.70 2.41 -22.07
C PRO A 181 -8.17 1.07 -21.55
N GLY A 182 -8.46 0.75 -20.29
CA GLY A 182 -8.02 -0.50 -19.65
C GLY A 182 -6.51 -0.61 -19.38
N VAL A 183 -5.73 0.46 -19.59
CA VAL A 183 -4.30 0.45 -19.32
C VAL A 183 -4.01 0.08 -17.85
N ASN A 184 -2.99 -0.74 -17.62
CA ASN A 184 -2.57 -1.11 -16.27
C ASN A 184 -1.36 -0.28 -15.84
N TRP A 185 -1.63 0.78 -15.07
CA TRP A 185 -0.66 1.64 -14.41
C TRP A 185 -0.65 1.48 -12.89
N ASN A 186 -1.05 0.32 -12.38
CA ASN A 186 -1.00 0.04 -10.95
C ASN A 186 0.41 0.31 -10.41
N TYR A 187 0.49 1.03 -9.28
CA TYR A 187 1.74 1.38 -8.59
C TYR A 187 2.70 2.29 -9.37
N CYS A 188 2.29 2.84 -10.51
CA CYS A 188 3.15 3.69 -11.33
C CYS A 188 3.28 5.11 -10.76
N ALA A 189 4.45 5.73 -10.99
CA ALA A 189 4.69 7.13 -10.70
C ALA A 189 4.40 7.99 -11.94
N LEU A 190 3.29 8.71 -11.92
CA LEU A 190 2.75 9.57 -12.98
C LEU A 190 2.65 11.03 -12.47
N VAL A 191 3.55 11.43 -11.58
CA VAL A 191 3.56 12.77 -10.97
C VAL A 191 3.70 13.83 -12.04
N GLY A 192 2.77 14.79 -12.06
CA GLY A 192 2.74 15.87 -13.03
C GLY A 192 2.42 15.44 -14.47
N ALA A 193 2.01 14.19 -14.70
CA ALA A 193 1.71 13.70 -16.05
C ALA A 193 0.62 14.54 -16.74
N ASP A 194 0.81 14.81 -18.03
CA ASP A 194 -0.18 15.50 -18.86
C ASP A 194 -1.09 14.47 -19.53
N LEU A 195 -2.30 14.35 -18.98
CA LEU A 195 -3.33 13.39 -19.36
C LEU A 195 -4.63 14.14 -19.67
N ARG A 196 -4.54 15.33 -20.29
CA ARG A 196 -5.72 16.13 -20.64
C ARG A 196 -6.47 15.51 -21.80
N GLY A 197 -7.79 15.35 -21.66
CA GLY A 197 -8.67 14.84 -22.71
C GLY A 197 -8.45 13.38 -23.12
N VAL A 198 -7.60 12.63 -22.42
CA VAL A 198 -7.32 11.23 -22.75
C VAL A 198 -8.46 10.31 -22.30
N ASP A 199 -8.62 9.17 -22.98
CA ASP A 199 -9.52 8.11 -22.55
C ASP A 199 -8.75 7.03 -21.78
N LEU A 200 -9.08 6.93 -20.49
CA LEU A 200 -8.59 5.98 -19.49
C LEU A 200 -9.76 5.20 -18.89
N SER A 201 -10.86 5.03 -19.65
CA SER A 201 -12.00 4.22 -19.22
C SER A 201 -11.53 2.82 -18.80
N GLY A 202 -11.91 2.38 -17.59
CA GLY A 202 -11.50 1.09 -17.04
C GLY A 202 -10.00 0.94 -16.74
N ALA A 203 -9.21 2.02 -16.77
CA ALA A 203 -7.79 1.96 -16.43
C ALA A 203 -7.58 1.48 -14.99
N LEU A 204 -6.51 0.73 -14.77
CA LEU A 204 -6.11 0.23 -13.46
C LEU A 204 -4.94 1.07 -12.96
N ILE A 205 -5.18 1.88 -11.93
CA ILE A 205 -4.21 2.83 -11.36
C ILE A 205 -4.20 2.70 -9.82
N LEU A 206 -4.33 1.47 -9.33
CA LEU A 206 -4.28 1.10 -7.91
C LEU A 206 -2.97 1.59 -7.29
N SER A 207 -3.07 2.40 -6.23
CA SER A 207 -1.91 2.98 -5.53
C SER A 207 -0.92 3.73 -6.44
N GLY A 208 -1.36 4.21 -7.61
CA GLY A 208 -0.54 5.04 -8.49
C GLY A 208 -0.34 6.45 -7.92
N ASP A 209 0.78 7.07 -8.27
CA ASP A 209 1.12 8.43 -7.85
C ASP A 209 0.86 9.43 -8.97
N LEU A 210 -0.26 10.16 -8.88
CA LEU A 210 -0.70 11.18 -9.85
C LEU A 210 -0.72 12.58 -9.21
N GLN A 211 0.17 12.81 -8.25
CA GLN A 211 0.33 14.15 -7.67
C GLN A 211 0.52 15.17 -8.77
N THR A 212 -0.18 16.31 -8.66
CA THR A 212 -0.13 17.42 -9.62
C THR A 212 -0.41 17.08 -11.09
N ALA A 213 -0.89 15.85 -11.40
CA ALA A 213 -1.23 15.43 -12.75
C ALA A 213 -2.35 16.29 -13.35
N ARG A 214 -2.33 16.45 -14.68
CA ARG A 214 -3.31 17.21 -15.44
C ARG A 214 -4.27 16.26 -16.15
N LEU A 215 -5.44 16.03 -15.55
CA LEU A 215 -6.49 15.13 -16.02
C LEU A 215 -7.73 15.91 -16.52
N ASP A 216 -7.57 17.19 -16.83
CA ASP A 216 -8.69 18.04 -17.29
C ASP A 216 -9.36 17.38 -18.51
N GLN A 217 -10.68 17.25 -18.47
CA GLN A 217 -11.50 16.64 -19.52
C GLN A 217 -11.16 15.17 -19.85
N ALA A 218 -10.35 14.49 -19.03
CA ALA A 218 -10.09 13.06 -19.23
C ALA A 218 -11.36 12.23 -18.97
N ARG A 219 -11.45 11.09 -19.65
CA ARG A 219 -12.51 10.09 -19.44
C ARG A 219 -11.93 8.93 -18.65
N MET A 220 -12.46 8.67 -17.47
CA MET A 220 -11.98 7.68 -16.50
C MET A 220 -13.13 6.83 -15.95
N VAL A 221 -14.15 6.62 -16.79
CA VAL A 221 -15.35 5.86 -16.42
C VAL A 221 -14.96 4.45 -16.01
N GLY A 222 -15.38 4.02 -14.82
CA GLY A 222 -15.06 2.69 -14.28
C GLY A 222 -13.58 2.42 -13.99
N ALA A 223 -12.71 3.44 -14.01
CA ALA A 223 -11.30 3.27 -13.67
C ALA A 223 -11.13 2.90 -12.17
N ASP A 224 -10.10 2.10 -11.87
CA ASP A 224 -9.71 1.79 -10.49
C ASP A 224 -8.55 2.68 -10.04
N LEU A 225 -8.88 3.70 -9.26
CA LEU A 225 -7.97 4.66 -8.63
C LEU A 225 -7.82 4.39 -7.12
N SER A 226 -8.19 3.19 -6.65
CA SER A 226 -8.15 2.87 -5.23
C SER A 226 -6.75 3.16 -4.66
N TYR A 227 -6.71 3.90 -3.55
CA TYR A 227 -5.49 4.31 -2.85
C TYR A 227 -4.50 5.14 -3.68
N ALA A 228 -4.89 5.62 -4.87
CA ALA A 228 -4.08 6.50 -5.68
C ALA A 228 -3.85 7.85 -4.99
N ASN A 229 -2.76 8.51 -5.35
CA ASN A 229 -2.39 9.82 -4.82
C ASN A 229 -2.65 10.89 -5.88
N LEU A 230 -3.75 11.61 -5.76
CA LEU A 230 -4.19 12.69 -6.67
C LEU A 230 -4.08 14.07 -5.99
N ARG A 231 -3.18 14.22 -5.01
CA ARG A 231 -3.02 15.50 -4.30
C ARG A 231 -2.66 16.59 -5.30
N GLN A 232 -3.38 17.72 -5.21
CA GLN A 232 -3.20 18.88 -6.09
C GLN A 232 -3.36 18.57 -7.60
N ALA A 233 -3.91 17.41 -7.97
CA ALA A 233 -4.19 17.10 -9.36
C ALA A 233 -5.32 17.99 -9.90
N ARG A 234 -5.31 18.20 -11.22
CA ARG A 234 -6.36 18.95 -11.93
C ARG A 234 -7.28 17.97 -12.64
N LEU A 235 -8.56 17.97 -12.27
CA LEU A 235 -9.61 17.10 -12.79
C LEU A 235 -10.82 17.94 -13.25
N LEU A 236 -10.57 19.10 -13.87
CA LEU A 236 -11.62 19.97 -14.37
C LEU A 236 -12.44 19.24 -15.44
N SER A 237 -13.75 19.11 -15.23
CA SER A 237 -14.66 18.43 -16.17
C SER A 237 -14.24 17.00 -16.54
N THR A 238 -13.55 16.29 -15.64
CA THR A 238 -13.18 14.88 -15.82
C THR A 238 -14.41 13.98 -15.61
N ASP A 239 -14.55 12.93 -16.40
CA ASP A 239 -15.61 11.92 -16.25
C ASP A 239 -15.10 10.72 -15.45
N LEU A 240 -15.47 10.64 -14.16
CA LEU A 240 -15.15 9.57 -13.21
C LEU A 240 -16.39 8.72 -12.88
N GLY A 241 -17.38 8.68 -13.76
CA GLY A 241 -18.60 7.89 -13.53
C GLY A 241 -18.29 6.42 -13.22
N GLY A 242 -18.83 5.90 -12.12
CA GLY A 242 -18.61 4.52 -11.66
C GLY A 242 -17.15 4.18 -11.32
N ALA A 243 -16.26 5.17 -11.22
CA ALA A 243 -14.86 4.93 -10.88
C ALA A 243 -14.73 4.44 -9.43
N ARG A 244 -13.77 3.54 -9.19
CA ARG A 244 -13.44 3.04 -7.85
C ARG A 244 -12.32 3.90 -7.29
N MET A 245 -12.62 4.73 -6.30
CA MET A 245 -11.73 5.73 -5.71
C MET A 245 -11.60 5.53 -4.19
N ILE A 246 -11.60 4.28 -3.74
CA ILE A 246 -11.56 3.93 -2.32
C ILE A 246 -10.22 4.35 -1.73
N GLY A 247 -10.22 5.15 -0.67
CA GLY A 247 -9.00 5.57 0.02
C GLY A 247 -8.09 6.47 -0.82
N THR A 248 -8.57 7.01 -1.94
CA THR A 248 -7.81 7.89 -2.82
C THR A 248 -7.53 9.23 -2.11
N ARG A 249 -6.32 9.77 -2.30
CA ARG A 249 -5.94 11.08 -1.72
C ARG A 249 -6.19 12.19 -2.72
N LEU A 250 -7.22 13.00 -2.47
CA LEU A 250 -7.63 14.14 -3.29
C LEU A 250 -7.34 15.49 -2.61
N VAL A 251 -6.45 15.52 -1.61
CA VAL A 251 -6.13 16.75 -0.87
C VAL A 251 -5.74 17.89 -1.81
N SER A 252 -6.49 18.98 -1.75
CA SER A 252 -6.33 20.16 -2.60
C SER A 252 -6.43 19.89 -4.12
N ALA A 253 -7.06 18.80 -4.54
CA ALA A 253 -7.34 18.52 -5.95
C ALA A 253 -8.46 19.45 -6.49
N ARG A 254 -8.43 19.73 -7.79
CA ARG A 254 -9.48 20.52 -8.46
C ARG A 254 -10.42 19.61 -9.23
N LEU A 255 -11.61 19.37 -8.70
CA LEU A 255 -12.67 18.53 -9.27
C LEU A 255 -13.84 19.38 -9.79
N THR A 256 -13.61 20.66 -10.08
CA THR A 256 -14.60 21.59 -10.62
C THR A 256 -15.29 20.96 -11.84
N LEU A 257 -16.62 20.93 -11.86
CA LEU A 257 -17.44 20.33 -12.93
C LEU A 257 -17.15 18.84 -13.24
N ALA A 258 -16.45 18.11 -12.36
CA ALA A 258 -16.18 16.69 -12.56
C ALA A 258 -17.47 15.86 -12.40
N ARG A 259 -17.60 14.79 -13.18
CA ARG A 259 -18.70 13.82 -13.04
C ARG A 259 -18.21 12.66 -12.18
N LEU A 260 -18.78 12.50 -11.00
CA LEU A 260 -18.48 11.45 -10.02
C LEU A 260 -19.71 10.55 -9.80
N THR A 261 -20.61 10.48 -10.78
CA THR A 261 -21.86 9.72 -10.68
C THR A 261 -21.59 8.26 -10.38
N ASP A 262 -22.20 7.71 -9.34
CA ASP A 262 -22.00 6.31 -8.89
C ASP A 262 -20.54 5.93 -8.57
N ALA A 263 -19.63 6.90 -8.39
CA ALA A 263 -18.25 6.64 -8.02
C ALA A 263 -18.13 6.20 -6.54
N ASP A 264 -17.21 5.28 -6.25
CA ASP A 264 -16.94 4.83 -4.89
C ASP A 264 -15.78 5.62 -4.29
N LEU A 265 -16.09 6.66 -3.50
CA LEU A 265 -15.15 7.53 -2.78
C LEU A 265 -15.03 7.12 -1.31
N SER A 266 -15.41 5.89 -0.95
CA SER A 266 -15.31 5.42 0.44
C SER A 266 -13.89 5.60 0.98
N HIS A 267 -13.76 6.14 2.19
CA HIS A 267 -12.46 6.43 2.82
C HIS A 267 -11.54 7.40 2.07
N ALA A 268 -12.00 8.07 1.00
CA ALA A 268 -11.19 9.05 0.28
C ALA A 268 -10.91 10.30 1.15
N ASP A 269 -9.79 10.97 0.89
CA ASP A 269 -9.41 12.21 1.58
C ASP A 269 -9.56 13.40 0.63
N LEU A 270 -10.67 14.15 0.77
CA LEU A 270 -11.02 15.30 -0.07
C LEU A 270 -10.68 16.64 0.59
N ARG A 271 -9.87 16.68 1.66
CA ARG A 271 -9.57 17.93 2.38
C ARG A 271 -9.09 19.04 1.44
N GLY A 272 -9.81 20.17 1.46
CA GLY A 272 -9.51 21.33 0.60
C GLY A 272 -9.65 21.08 -0.90
N ALA A 273 -10.27 19.98 -1.34
CA ALA A 273 -10.59 19.76 -2.75
C ALA A 273 -11.68 20.76 -3.20
N ASP A 274 -11.56 21.25 -4.43
CA ASP A 274 -12.58 22.10 -5.06
C ASP A 274 -13.58 21.23 -5.83
N LEU A 275 -14.81 21.13 -5.32
CA LEU A 275 -15.92 20.38 -5.90
C LEU A 275 -16.97 21.28 -6.58
N ALA A 276 -16.63 22.54 -6.90
CA ALA A 276 -17.60 23.47 -7.48
C ALA A 276 -18.24 22.92 -8.76
N GLY A 277 -19.56 22.70 -8.73
CA GLY A 277 -20.33 22.14 -9.84
C GLY A 277 -20.04 20.67 -10.15
N ALA A 278 -19.34 19.93 -9.28
CA ALA A 278 -19.15 18.49 -9.44
C ALA A 278 -20.48 17.74 -9.25
N ASP A 279 -20.72 16.73 -10.08
CA ASP A 279 -21.89 15.86 -9.98
C ASP A 279 -21.56 14.62 -9.15
N LEU A 280 -22.07 14.57 -7.92
CA LEU A 280 -21.89 13.46 -6.98
C LEU A 280 -23.08 12.51 -6.94
N THR A 281 -24.02 12.57 -7.88
CA THR A 281 -25.25 11.75 -7.83
C THR A 281 -24.91 10.26 -7.71
N GLY A 282 -25.36 9.60 -6.64
CA GLY A 282 -25.07 8.19 -6.40
C GLY A 282 -23.66 7.87 -5.89
N ALA A 283 -22.77 8.86 -5.75
CA ALA A 283 -21.40 8.64 -5.27
C ALA A 283 -21.39 8.14 -3.81
N ILE A 284 -20.65 7.07 -3.53
CA ILE A 284 -20.53 6.49 -2.18
C ILE A 284 -19.42 7.23 -1.43
N LEU A 285 -19.75 7.81 -0.28
CA LEU A 285 -18.88 8.69 0.51
C LEU A 285 -18.58 8.13 1.91
N ASP A 286 -18.82 6.84 2.12
CA ASP A 286 -18.69 6.20 3.42
C ASP A 286 -17.32 6.43 4.04
N ARG A 287 -17.30 7.07 5.21
CA ARG A 287 -16.07 7.35 5.97
C ARG A 287 -15.03 8.16 5.20
N ALA A 288 -15.42 8.87 4.14
CA ALA A 288 -14.54 9.83 3.47
C ALA A 288 -14.24 11.02 4.39
N ILE A 289 -13.04 11.59 4.29
CA ILE A 289 -12.71 12.88 4.91
C ILE A 289 -13.13 13.96 3.92
N TRP A 290 -14.13 14.75 4.31
CA TRP A 290 -14.77 15.74 3.46
C TRP A 290 -13.91 17.00 3.27
N VAL A 291 -14.36 17.91 2.40
CA VAL A 291 -13.62 19.11 2.01
C VAL A 291 -13.28 20.04 3.18
N ASP A 292 -14.11 20.04 4.22
CA ASP A 292 -13.97 20.80 5.47
C ASP A 292 -13.21 20.03 6.57
N GLY A 293 -12.80 18.78 6.30
CA GLY A 293 -12.06 17.92 7.23
C GLY A 293 -12.91 17.02 8.13
N ARG A 294 -14.25 17.09 8.08
CA ARG A 294 -15.09 16.14 8.84
C ARG A 294 -15.10 14.77 8.17
N THR A 295 -15.40 13.73 8.94
CA THR A 295 -15.55 12.36 8.40
C THR A 295 -17.02 12.08 8.12
N CYS A 296 -17.34 11.66 6.91
CA CYS A 296 -18.71 11.31 6.53
C CYS A 296 -19.17 10.02 7.23
N ALA A 297 -20.45 9.96 7.59
CA ALA A 297 -21.07 8.77 8.16
C ALA A 297 -21.13 7.62 7.15
N VAL A 298 -21.35 6.40 7.65
CA VAL A 298 -21.70 5.24 6.82
C VAL A 298 -23.10 5.44 6.23
N GLY A 299 -23.29 5.08 4.96
CA GLY A 299 -24.52 5.36 4.20
C GLY A 299 -24.53 6.74 3.54
N SER A 300 -23.39 7.44 3.47
CA SER A 300 -23.30 8.73 2.81
C SER A 300 -23.31 8.51 1.29
N VAL A 301 -24.41 8.89 0.62
CA VAL A 301 -24.55 8.76 -0.83
C VAL A 301 -24.88 10.12 -1.45
N GLY A 302 -24.04 10.57 -2.37
CA GLY A 302 -24.06 11.86 -3.07
C GLY A 302 -23.89 13.11 -2.22
N ARG A 303 -24.05 12.99 -0.90
CA ARG A 303 -23.76 14.02 0.09
C ARG A 303 -23.10 13.39 1.32
N CYS A 304 -22.20 14.14 1.94
CA CYS A 304 -21.59 13.76 3.21
C CYS A 304 -22.60 13.94 4.35
N LEU A 305 -22.97 12.85 5.02
CA LEU A 305 -23.81 12.87 6.22
C LEU A 305 -22.94 13.01 7.47
N ASP A 306 -23.46 13.66 8.50
CA ASP A 306 -22.80 13.76 9.79
C ASP A 306 -22.87 12.41 10.54
N PRO A 307 -21.81 12.00 11.25
CA PRO A 307 -21.85 10.79 12.08
C PRO A 307 -22.88 10.96 13.19
N GLU A 308 -23.70 9.92 13.43
CA GLU A 308 -24.62 9.91 14.57
C GLU A 308 -23.82 10.08 15.90
N PRO A 309 -24.34 10.87 16.85
CA PRO A 309 -23.66 11.22 18.11
C PRO A 309 -23.44 10.04 19.05
#